data_AF-A0A2T4LPL1-F1
#
_entry.id   AF-A0A2T4LPL1-F1
#
_cell.length_a   1.000
_cell.length_b   1.000
_cell.length_c   1.000
_cell.angle_alpha   90.00
_cell.angle_beta   90.00
_cell.angle_gamma   90.00
#
_symmetry.space_group_name_H-M   'P 1'
#
loop_
_entity.id
_entity.type
_entity.pdbx_description
1 polymer ?
#
loop_
_entity_poly.entity_id
_entity_poly.type
_entity_poly.pdbx_seq_one_letter_code
_entity_poly.pdbx_strand_id
1 'polypeptide(L)' 'MKRISKIGSNNQHEVDLQMRHVTIKISAIYKLFYQLNDLLLGIIFLIGSFFFFNESTTFYGTILFVIGSIQMLIRSFIKI' A
#
# COMPACT_ATOMS: atom_id res chain seq x y z
N MET A 1 -47.74 -6.46 19.76
CA MET A 1 -46.46 -7.17 19.51
C MET A 1 -45.62 -6.43 18.43
N LYS A 2 -45.24 -5.14 18.65
CA LYS A 2 -44.56 -4.28 17.64
C LYS A 2 -43.25 -3.62 18.11
N ARG A 3 -42.83 -3.84 19.37
CA ARG A 3 -41.64 -3.16 19.96
C ARG A 3 -40.29 -3.83 19.65
N ILE A 4 -40.29 -5.13 19.33
CA ILE A 4 -39.07 -5.91 19.12
C ILE A 4 -38.39 -5.67 17.75
N SER A 5 -39.11 -5.16 16.75
CA SER A 5 -38.52 -4.87 15.42
C SER A 5 -37.77 -3.54 15.35
N LYS A 6 -38.09 -2.56 16.20
CA LYS A 6 -37.49 -1.21 16.15
C LYS A 6 -36.08 -1.17 16.78
N ILE A 7 -35.77 -2.10 17.68
CA ILE A 7 -34.45 -2.23 18.33
C ILE A 7 -33.42 -2.79 17.35
N GLY A 8 -33.81 -3.72 16.47
CA GLY A 8 -32.94 -4.26 15.42
C GLY A 8 -32.56 -3.23 14.36
N SER A 9 -33.46 -2.33 13.95
CA SER A 9 -33.20 -1.38 12.86
C SER A 9 -32.21 -0.27 13.22
N ASN A 10 -32.19 0.19 14.48
CA ASN A 10 -31.31 1.30 14.89
C ASN A 10 -29.86 0.82 15.07
N ASN A 11 -29.68 -0.36 15.66
CA ASN A 11 -28.37 -0.95 15.88
C ASN A 11 -27.70 -1.35 14.55
N GLN A 12 -28.46 -1.80 13.54
CA GLN A 12 -27.88 -2.18 12.25
C GLN A 12 -27.35 -0.96 11.49
N HIS A 13 -28.04 0.18 11.54
CA HIS A 13 -27.56 1.44 10.96
C HIS A 13 -26.34 1.99 11.72
N GLU A 14 -26.32 1.90 13.05
CA GLU A 14 -25.22 2.38 13.88
C GLU A 14 -23.95 1.51 13.73
N VAL A 15 -24.11 0.19 13.67
CA VAL A 15 -23.02 -0.76 13.39
C VAL A 15 -22.48 -0.57 11.97
N ASP A 16 -23.33 -0.38 10.96
CA ASP A 16 -22.89 -0.13 9.58
C ASP A 16 -22.13 1.21 9.44
N LEU A 17 -22.59 2.27 10.12
CA LEU A 17 -21.91 3.56 10.15
C LEU A 17 -20.54 3.50 10.85
N GLN A 18 -20.41 2.72 11.93
CA GLN A 18 -19.12 2.51 12.61
C GLN A 18 -18.18 1.63 11.80
N MET A 19 -18.68 0.53 11.23
CA MET A 19 -17.91 -0.37 10.35
C MET A 19 -17.40 0.38 9.12
N ARG A 20 -18.23 1.23 8.51
CA ARG A 20 -17.83 2.08 7.38
C ARG A 20 -16.74 3.08 7.75
N HIS A 21 -16.83 3.75 8.90
CA HIS A 21 -15.77 4.66 9.35
C HIS A 21 -14.45 3.94 9.66
N VAL A 22 -14.50 2.75 10.26
CA VAL A 22 -13.30 1.96 10.57
C VAL A 22 -12.66 1.42 9.30
N THR A 23 -13.44 0.87 8.37
CA THR A 23 -12.95 0.39 7.06
C THR A 23 -12.32 1.51 6.23
N ILE A 24 -12.88 2.72 6.26
CA ILE A 24 -12.31 3.89 5.57
C ILE A 24 -10.95 4.29 6.18
N LYS A 25 -10.82 4.29 7.52
CA LYS A 25 -9.55 4.63 8.20
C LYS A 25 -8.47 3.60 7.91
N ILE A 26 -8.81 2.31 7.94
CA ILE A 26 -7.88 1.22 7.64
C ILE A 26 -7.43 1.32 6.18
N SER A 27 -8.37 1.44 5.23
CA SER A 27 -8.07 1.61 3.80
C SER A 27 -7.15 2.81 3.52
N ALA A 28 -7.34 3.93 4.20
CA ALA A 28 -6.51 5.12 4.02
C ALA A 28 -5.04 4.88 4.41
N ILE A 29 -4.80 4.17 5.52
CA ILE A 29 -3.44 3.83 5.97
C ILE A 29 -2.77 2.87 4.99
N TYR A 30 -3.48 1.82 4.54
CA TYR A 30 -2.96 0.90 3.53
C TYR A 30 -2.64 1.62 2.21
N LYS A 31 -3.48 2.57 1.80
CA LYS A 31 -3.27 3.37 0.58
C LYS A 31 -2.03 4.26 0.70
N LEU A 32 -1.78 4.83 1.88
CA LEU A 32 -0.56 5.60 2.15
C LEU A 32 0.68 4.71 2.09
N PHE A 33 0.67 3.52 2.71
CA PHE A 33 1.78 2.57 2.63
C PHE A 33 2.06 2.12 1.20
N TYR A 34 1.01 1.88 0.41
CA TYR A 34 1.15 1.54 -1.01
C TYR A 34 1.83 2.67 -1.79
N GLN A 35 1.40 3.92 -1.58
CA GLN A 35 2.01 5.10 -2.20
C GLN A 35 3.48 5.28 -1.76
N LEU A 36 3.79 5.03 -0.49
CA LEU A 36 5.16 5.11 0.04
C LEU A 36 6.06 4.03 -0.55
N ASN A 37 5.56 2.81 -0.78
CA ASN A 37 6.30 1.77 -1.48
C ASN A 37 6.66 2.19 -2.91
N ASP A 38 5.76 2.89 -3.62
CA ASP A 38 6.02 3.42 -4.96
C ASP A 38 7.10 4.52 -4.94
N LEU A 39 7.07 5.38 -3.91
CA LEU A 39 8.09 6.41 -3.73
C LEU A 39 9.45 5.77 -3.40
N LEU A 40 9.48 4.79 -2.49
CA LEU A 40 10.70 4.08 -2.12
C LEU A 40 11.31 3.36 -3.33
N LEU A 41 10.47 2.74 -4.16
CA LEU A 41 10.90 2.14 -5.43
C LEU A 41 11.60 3.15 -6.33
N GLY A 42 11.01 4.34 -6.50
CA GLY A 42 11.60 5.42 -7.28
C GLY A 42 12.95 5.89 -6.72
N ILE A 43 13.07 5.99 -5.39
CA ILE A 43 14.32 6.38 -4.72
C ILE A 43 15.41 5.31 -4.91
N ILE A 44 15.08 4.03 -4.78
CA ILE A 44 16.03 2.92 -5.00
C ILE A 44 16.56 2.95 -6.43
N PHE A 45 15.67 3.11 -7.42
CA PHE A 45 16.10 3.22 -8.81
C PHE A 45 16.95 4.47 -9.06
N LEU A 46 16.57 5.61 -8.49
CA LEU A 46 17.33 6.86 -8.62
C LEU A 46 18.75 6.73 -8.05
N ILE A 47 18.89 6.20 -6.84
CA ILE A 47 20.19 5.95 -6.21
C ILE A 47 20.99 4.93 -7.03
N GLY A 48 20.36 3.82 -7.44
CA GLY A 48 20.98 2.81 -8.28
C GLY A 48 21.51 3.40 -9.59
N SER A 49 20.78 4.30 -10.25
CA SER A 49 21.25 4.99 -11.46
C SER A 49 22.53 5.80 -11.24
N PHE A 50 22.73 6.41 -10.07
CA PHE A 50 23.99 7.08 -9.79
C PHE A 50 25.17 6.10 -9.66
N PHE A 51 24.93 4.90 -9.15
CA PHE A 51 25.97 3.88 -9.00
C PHE A 51 26.42 3.28 -10.34
N PHE A 52 25.61 3.39 -11.39
CA PHE A 52 26.00 2.96 -12.75
C PHE A 52 26.99 3.90 -13.44
N PHE A 53 27.28 5.09 -12.90
CA PHE A 53 28.24 6.02 -13.51
C PHE A 53 29.71 5.66 -13.25
N ASN A 54 30.00 4.73 -12.34
CA ASN A 54 31.37 4.33 -12.01
C ASN A 54 31.46 2.80 -11.90
N GLU A 55 32.42 2.20 -12.61
CA GLU A 55 32.63 0.74 -12.64
C GLU A 55 32.76 0.10 -11.25
N SER A 56 33.39 0.80 -10.31
CA SER A 56 33.58 0.32 -8.94
C SER A 56 32.25 0.21 -8.14
N THR A 57 31.25 1.01 -8.50
CA THR A 57 29.93 1.03 -7.84
C THR A 57 28.85 0.29 -8.63
N THR A 58 29.09 -0.04 -9.89
CA THR A 58 28.14 -0.72 -10.79
C THR A 58 27.63 -2.04 -10.22
N PHE A 59 28.46 -2.80 -9.50
CA PHE A 59 28.00 -4.03 -8.83
C PHE A 59 26.89 -3.75 -7.80
N TYR A 60 27.09 -2.74 -6.95
CA TYR A 60 26.07 -2.32 -5.98
C TYR A 60 24.84 -1.71 -6.66
N GLY A 61 25.04 -0.94 -7.73
CA GLY A 61 23.95 -0.42 -8.56
C GLY A 61 23.10 -1.53 -9.16
N THR A 62 23.73 -2.62 -9.60
CA THR A 62 23.05 -3.80 -10.15
C THR A 62 22.19 -4.50 -9.10
N ILE A 63 22.70 -4.66 -7.87
CA ILE A 63 21.90 -5.24 -6.76
C ILE A 63 20.67 -4.37 -6.47
N LEU A 64 20.84 -3.04 -6.37
CA LEU A 64 19.72 -2.11 -6.17
C LEU A 64 18.70 -2.19 -7.31
N PHE A 65 19.17 -2.31 -8.55
CA PHE A 65 18.31 -2.43 -9.73
C PHE A 65 17.50 -3.74 -9.74
N VAL A 66 18.12 -4.87 -9.35
CA VAL A 66 17.43 -6.16 -9.22
C VAL A 66 16.38 -6.11 -8.11
N ILE A 67 16.71 -5.56 -6.94
CA ILE A 67 15.77 -5.39 -5.83
C ILE A 67 14.58 -4.52 -6.26
N GLY A 68 14.86 -3.37 -6.89
CA GLY A 68 13.81 -2.50 -7.43
C GLY A 68 12.93 -3.21 -8.47
N SER A 69 13.53 -4.00 -9.36
CA SER A 69 12.79 -4.77 -10.37
C SER A 69 11.84 -5.81 -9.74
N ILE A 70 12.29 -6.52 -8.71
CA ILE A 70 11.46 -7.47 -7.96
C ILE A 70 10.31 -6.73 -7.25
N GLN A 71 10.59 -5.59 -6.62
CA GLN A 71 9.57 -4.79 -5.95
C GLN A 71 8.50 -4.27 -6.94
N MET A 72 8.92 -3.86 -8.15
CA MET A 72 8.00 -3.48 -9.23
C MET A 72 7.14 -4.67 -9.68
N LEU A 73 7.70 -5.88 -9.71
CA LEU A 73 6.98 -7.09 -10.05
C LEU A 73 5.90 -7.41 -9.00
N ILE A 74 6.27 -7.40 -7.70
CA ILE A 74 5.34 -7.62 -6.58
C ILE A 74 4.17 -6.63 -6.65
N ARG A 75 4.43 -5.35 -6.97
CA ARG A 75 3.39 -4.34 -7.11
C ARG A 75 2.34 -4.70 -8.16
N SER A 76 2.76 -5.26 -9.31
CA SER A 76 1.85 -5.67 -10.38
C SER A 76 0.94 -6.82 -9.97
N PHE A 77 1.38 -7.68 -9.03
CA PHE A 77 0.58 -8.79 -8.52
C PHE A 77 -0.48 -8.39 -7.49
N ILE A 78 -0.25 -7.32 -6.71
CA ILE A 78 -1.19 -6.87 -5.66
C ILE A 78 -2.39 -6.11 -6.23
N LYS A 79 -2.30 -5.64 -7.49
CA LYS A 79 -3.35 -4.82 -8.13
C LYS A 79 -4.34 -5.60 -9.01
N ILE A 80 -4.24 -6.93 -9.06
CA ILE A 80 -5.25 -7.82 -9.68
C ILE A 80 -6.30 -8.22 -8.65
#